data_AF-A0A950RC97-F1
#
_entry.id   AF-A0A950RC97-F1
#
_cell.length_a   1.000
_cell.length_b   1.000
_cell.length_c   1.000
_cell.angle_alpha   90.00
_cell.angle_beta   90.00
_cell.angle_gamma   90.00
#
_symmetry.space_group_name_H-M   'P 1'
#
loop_
_entity.id
_entity.type
_entity.pdbx_description
1 polymer ?
#
loop_
_entity_poly.entity_id
_entity_poly.type
_entity_poly.pdbx_seq_one_letter_code
_entity_poly.pdbx_strand_id
1 'polypeptide(L)'
;MLRSETRVLTTHTGSLPRPARLTDLYARRARGDTVDEAEIAAEGRAALNQAVARQVAAGIDVGNNGEQQREAFFLYVRHRMTGFGGTWTRRPVADLTR
;
A
#
# COMPACT_ATOMS: atom_id res chain seq x y z
N MET A 1 -25.10 -5.11 6.79
CA MET A 1 -23.74 -5.20 7.38
C MET A 1 -23.48 -6.68 7.65
N LEU A 2 -22.37 -7.24 7.16
CA LEU A 2 -22.01 -8.63 7.46
C LEU A 2 -21.63 -8.72 8.94
N ARG A 3 -22.25 -9.64 9.68
CA ARG A 3 -22.03 -9.86 11.12
C ARG A 3 -21.85 -11.36 11.37
N SER A 4 -20.95 -11.70 12.28
CA SER A 4 -20.72 -13.07 12.74
C SER A 4 -21.34 -13.22 14.12
N GLU A 5 -22.16 -14.26 14.31
CA GLU A 5 -22.84 -14.58 15.57
C GLU A 5 -22.17 -15.73 16.33
N THR A 6 -21.25 -16.46 15.66
CA THR A 6 -20.69 -17.72 16.19
C THR A 6 -19.20 -17.66 16.52
N ARG A 7 -18.47 -16.69 15.96
CA ARG A 7 -17.04 -16.49 16.24
C ARG A 7 -16.53 -15.10 15.90
N VAL A 8 -15.35 -14.76 16.41
CA VAL A 8 -14.61 -13.55 16.00
C VAL A 8 -14.11 -13.70 14.56
N LEU A 9 -14.30 -12.64 13.77
CA LEU A 9 -13.74 -12.54 12.42
C LEU A 9 -12.34 -11.91 12.47
N THR A 10 -11.42 -12.47 11.69
CA THR A 10 -10.02 -12.06 11.61
C THR A 10 -9.77 -11.16 10.39
N THR A 11 -8.87 -10.19 10.57
CA THR A 11 -8.41 -9.28 9.51
C THR A 11 -6.99 -8.81 9.82
N HIS A 12 -6.39 -8.06 8.90
CA HIS A 12 -5.10 -7.39 9.07
C HIS A 12 -5.20 -5.92 8.64
N THR A 13 -4.22 -5.13 9.06
CA THR A 13 -4.27 -3.66 8.96
C THR A 13 -4.09 -3.11 7.54
N GLY A 14 -3.59 -3.92 6.60
CA GLY A 14 -3.28 -3.46 5.24
C GLY A 14 -2.10 -4.19 4.64
N SER A 15 -0.95 -3.52 4.58
CA SER A 15 0.27 -3.92 3.89
C SER A 15 0.69 -5.38 4.11
N LEU A 16 1.05 -6.05 3.02
CA LEU A 16 1.69 -7.36 3.01
C LEU A 16 3.01 -7.31 2.21
N PRO A 17 3.97 -8.22 2.45
CA PRO A 17 5.22 -8.25 1.69
C PRO A 17 4.96 -8.35 0.18
N ARG A 18 5.61 -7.47 -0.59
CA ARG A 18 5.51 -7.48 -2.06
C ARG A 18 6.54 -8.43 -2.65
N PRO A 19 6.27 -9.04 -3.83
CA PRO A 19 7.29 -9.73 -4.60
C PRO A 19 8.47 -8.81 -4.94
N ALA A 20 9.65 -9.40 -5.11
CA ALA A 20 10.89 -8.67 -5.37
C ALA A 20 10.79 -7.80 -6.65
N ARG A 21 10.17 -8.32 -7.71
CA ARG A 21 10.00 -7.59 -8.97
C ARG A 21 9.20 -6.29 -8.80
N LEU A 22 8.05 -6.39 -8.15
CA LEU A 22 7.20 -5.22 -7.89
C LEU A 22 7.88 -4.20 -6.97
N THR A 23 8.67 -4.68 -6.01
CA THR A 23 9.47 -3.81 -5.11
C THR A 23 10.53 -3.04 -5.89
N ASP A 24 11.24 -3.69 -6.82
CA ASP A 24 12.23 -3.06 -7.69
C ASP A 24 11.60 -1.97 -8.58
N LEU A 25 10.46 -2.27 -9.22
CA LEU A 25 9.75 -1.30 -10.07
C LEU A 25 9.34 -0.05 -9.28
N TYR A 26 8.81 -0.22 -8.06
CA TYR A 26 8.48 0.92 -7.21
C TYR A 26 9.70 1.69 -6.73
N ALA A 27 10.81 1.02 -6.42
CA ALA A 27 12.05 1.68 -6.03
C ALA A 27 12.62 2.53 -7.17
N ARG A 28 12.60 2.01 -8.41
CA ARG A 28 12.97 2.74 -9.63
C ARG A 28 12.11 3.98 -9.82
N ARG A 29 10.79 3.83 -9.75
CA ARG A 29 9.86 4.97 -9.88
C ARG A 29 10.09 6.03 -8.80
N ALA A 30 10.36 5.60 -7.55
CA ALA A 30 10.63 6.52 -6.44
C ALA A 30 11.92 7.34 -6.62
N ARG A 31 12.92 6.79 -7.33
CA ARG A 31 14.15 7.53 -7.70
C ARG A 31 13.96 8.46 -8.90
N GLY A 32 12.81 8.42 -9.56
CA GLY A 32 12.54 9.18 -10.79
C GLY A 32 13.02 8.48 -12.06
N ASP A 33 13.40 7.20 -11.97
CA ASP A 33 13.75 6.41 -13.16
C ASP A 33 12.50 6.23 -14.05
N THR A 34 12.68 6.16 -15.36
CA THR A 34 11.60 5.76 -16.28
C THR A 34 11.25 4.29 -16.03
N VAL A 35 9.98 4.03 -15.74
CA VAL A 35 9.40 2.70 -15.54
C VAL A 35 8.15 2.59 -16.40
N ASP A 36 7.92 1.42 -16.98
CA ASP A 36 6.67 1.14 -17.68
C ASP A 36 5.52 0.97 -16.67
N GLU A 37 4.56 1.89 -16.70
CA GLU A 37 3.38 1.84 -15.83
C GLU A 37 2.49 0.62 -16.13
N ALA A 38 2.50 0.10 -17.36
CA ALA A 38 1.80 -1.13 -17.70
C ALA A 38 2.44 -2.34 -17.02
N GLU A 39 3.78 -2.34 -16.89
CA GLU A 39 4.52 -3.36 -16.17
C GLU A 39 4.19 -3.31 -14.66
N ILE A 40 4.19 -2.12 -14.05
CA ILE A 40 3.76 -1.94 -12.64
C ILE A 40 2.33 -2.47 -12.44
N ALA A 41 1.41 -2.18 -13.37
CA ALA A 41 0.03 -2.63 -13.28
C ALA A 41 -0.09 -4.15 -13.36
N ALA A 42 0.64 -4.79 -14.28
CA ALA A 42 0.66 -6.24 -14.45
C ALA A 42 1.24 -6.94 -13.21
N GLU A 43 2.43 -6.53 -12.75
CA GLU A 43 3.08 -7.09 -11.56
C GLU A 43 2.24 -6.85 -10.30
N GLY A 44 1.63 -5.66 -10.17
CA GLY A 44 0.72 -5.35 -9.07
C GLY A 44 -0.53 -6.23 -9.06
N ARG A 45 -1.08 -6.58 -10.23
CA ARG A 45 -2.23 -7.50 -10.35
C ARG A 45 -1.81 -8.93 -9.98
N ALA A 46 -0.67 -9.40 -10.45
CA ALA A 46 -0.14 -10.72 -10.11
C ALA A 46 0.10 -10.84 -8.60
N ALA A 47 0.74 -9.83 -7.99
CA ALA A 47 1.00 -9.77 -6.56
C ALA A 47 -0.29 -9.73 -5.72
N LEU A 48 -1.30 -8.97 -6.15
CA LEU A 48 -2.63 -8.98 -5.53
C LEU A 48 -3.22 -10.39 -5.50
N ASN A 49 -3.26 -11.07 -6.65
CA ASN A 49 -3.87 -12.38 -6.76
C ASN A 49 -3.17 -13.38 -5.82
N GLN A 50 -1.85 -13.33 -5.76
CA GLN A 50 -1.06 -14.15 -4.84
C GLN A 50 -1.33 -13.80 -3.37
N ALA A 51 -1.40 -12.51 -3.02
CA ALA A 51 -1.67 -12.07 -1.66
C ALA A 51 -3.06 -12.51 -1.17
N VAL A 52 -4.09 -12.40 -2.01
CA VAL A 52 -5.45 -12.85 -1.68
C VAL A 52 -5.49 -14.37 -1.51
N ALA A 53 -4.86 -15.13 -2.41
CA ALA A 53 -4.80 -16.59 -2.29
C ALA A 53 -4.14 -17.04 -0.97
N ARG A 54 -3.06 -16.37 -0.54
CA ARG A 54 -2.40 -16.64 0.75
C ARG A 54 -3.25 -16.24 1.96
N GLN A 55 -3.98 -15.13 1.88
CA GLN A 55 -4.92 -14.72 2.94
C GLN A 55 -6.02 -15.76 3.16
N VAL A 56 -6.61 -16.27 2.06
CA VAL A 56 -7.60 -17.35 2.11
C VAL A 56 -7.00 -18.61 2.73
N ALA A 57 -5.81 -19.01 2.27
CA ALA A 57 -5.11 -20.19 2.83
C ALA A 57 -4.76 -20.04 4.31
N ALA A 58 -4.52 -18.80 4.78
CA ALA A 58 -4.25 -18.50 6.19
C ALA A 58 -5.52 -18.36 7.05
N GLY A 59 -6.72 -18.43 6.47
CA GLY A 59 -7.98 -18.30 7.20
C GLY A 59 -8.36 -16.86 7.57
N ILE A 60 -7.87 -15.86 6.83
CA ILE A 60 -8.28 -14.46 7.00
C ILE A 60 -9.72 -14.28 6.51
N ASP A 61 -10.60 -13.80 7.38
CA ASP A 61 -12.03 -13.66 7.09
C ASP A 61 -12.37 -12.42 6.26
N VAL A 62 -11.75 -11.29 6.61
CA VAL A 62 -11.92 -10.02 5.91
C VAL A 62 -10.56 -9.58 5.39
N GLY A 63 -10.24 -10.00 4.17
CA GLY A 63 -8.99 -9.67 3.51
C GLY A 63 -8.99 -8.26 2.88
N ASN A 64 -7.80 -7.80 2.50
CA ASN A 64 -7.63 -6.61 1.67
C ASN A 64 -6.59 -6.86 0.57
N ASN A 65 -6.33 -5.84 -0.27
CA ASN A 65 -5.43 -5.97 -1.42
C ASN A 65 -3.93 -6.05 -1.05
N GLY A 66 -3.59 -6.09 0.23
CA GLY A 66 -2.23 -6.16 0.75
C GLY A 66 -1.36 -4.97 0.39
N GLU A 67 -1.95 -3.84 -0.03
CA GLU A 67 -1.27 -2.68 -0.59
C GLU A 67 -0.30 -2.99 -1.75
N GLN A 68 -0.57 -4.07 -2.49
CA GLN A 68 0.33 -4.51 -3.55
C GLN A 68 0.44 -3.47 -4.67
N GLN A 69 -0.68 -2.81 -5.03
CA GLN A 69 -0.77 -1.88 -6.15
C GLN A 69 -0.48 -0.41 -5.80
N ARG A 70 0.19 -0.16 -4.66
CA ARG A 70 0.72 1.14 -4.26
C ARG A 70 2.07 0.97 -3.59
N GLU A 71 2.97 1.91 -3.81
CA GLU A 71 4.35 1.93 -3.33
C GLU A 71 4.45 2.35 -1.86
N ALA A 72 3.68 3.37 -1.46
CA ALA A 72 3.60 3.87 -0.09
C ALA A 72 2.32 4.68 0.08
N PHE A 73 1.83 4.76 1.32
CA PHE A 73 0.59 5.47 1.66
C PHE A 73 0.57 6.91 1.14
N PHE A 74 1.60 7.70 1.45
CA PHE A 74 1.68 9.11 1.04
C PHE A 74 2.13 9.33 -0.40
N LEU A 75 3.05 8.50 -0.91
CA LEU A 75 3.54 8.66 -2.28
C LEU A 75 2.44 8.41 -3.31
N TYR A 76 1.57 7.42 -3.05
CA TYR A 76 0.42 7.16 -3.90
C TYR A 76 -0.52 8.38 -4.01
N VAL A 77 -0.78 9.06 -2.89
CA VAL A 77 -1.59 10.28 -2.87
C VAL A 77 -0.92 11.39 -3.68
N ARG A 78 0.41 11.59 -3.51
CA ARG A 78 1.19 12.56 -4.27
C ARG A 78 1.07 12.35 -5.79
N HIS A 79 0.99 11.10 -6.27
CA HIS A 79 0.84 10.83 -7.70
C HIS A 79 -0.58 11.04 -8.24
N ARG A 80 -1.60 11.05 -7.38
CA ARG A 80 -3.02 11.12 -7.79
C ARG A 80 -3.64 12.50 -7.62
N MET A 81 -2.93 13.43 -7.01
CA MET A 81 -3.44 14.74 -6.66
C MET A 81 -2.42 15.82 -7.01
N THR A 82 -2.92 16.96 -7.50
CA THR A 82 -2.11 18.16 -7.73
C THR A 82 -1.93 18.97 -6.43
N GLY A 83 -0.92 19.85 -6.40
CA GLY A 83 -0.67 20.74 -5.24
C GLY A 83 0.30 20.18 -4.19
N PHE A 84 0.82 18.97 -4.39
CA PHE A 84 1.90 18.41 -3.57
C PHE A 84 3.28 18.84 -4.11
N GLY A 85 4.16 19.34 -3.23
CA GLY A 85 5.52 19.80 -3.57
C GLY A 85 5.96 20.99 -2.72
N GLY A 86 7.11 21.58 -3.05
CA GLY A 86 7.63 22.78 -2.37
C GLY A 86 8.23 22.51 -0.99
N THR A 87 8.50 23.59 -0.25
CA THR A 87 9.05 23.57 1.10
C THR A 87 8.01 24.07 2.11
N TRP A 88 7.98 23.48 3.30
CA TRP A 88 7.15 23.95 4.40
C TRP A 88 8.00 24.17 5.66
N THR A 89 7.69 25.24 6.40
CA THR A 89 8.32 25.52 7.69
C THR A 89 7.56 24.81 8.79
N ARG A 90 8.18 23.80 9.41
CA ARG A 90 7.54 23.04 10.49
C ARG A 90 7.29 23.93 11.70
N ARG A 91 6.02 24.08 12.07
CA ARG A 91 5.69 24.71 13.36
C ARG A 91 6.26 23.86 14.50
N PRO A 92 6.82 24.47 15.55
CA PRO A 92 7.25 23.73 16.73
C PRO A 92 6.13 22.84 17.26
N VAL A 93 6.47 21.65 17.76
CA VAL A 93 5.47 20.80 18.42
C VAL A 93 5.04 21.48 19.71
N ALA A 94 3.73 21.49 19.96
CA ALA A 94 3.14 22.20 21.11
C ALA A 94 3.73 21.76 22.45
N ASP A 95 4.17 20.50 22.54
CA ASP A 95 4.78 19.91 23.74
C ASP A 95 6.18 20.45 24.05
N LEU A 96 6.86 21.08 23.08
CA LEU A 96 8.20 21.68 23.26
C LEU A 96 8.15 23.20 23.46
N THR A 97 6.96 23.80 23.50
CA THR A 97 6.76 25.26 23.59
C THR A 97 6.05 25.71 24.86
N ARG A 98 6.18 24.96 25.97
CA ARG A 98 5.77 25.39 27.30
C ARG A 98 6.90 26.03 28.06
#